data_AF-A0A2V9VR36-F1
#
_entry.id   AF-A0A2V9VR36-F1
#
_cell.length_a   1.000
_cell.length_b   1.000
_cell.length_c   1.000
_cell.angle_alpha   90.00
_cell.angle_beta   90.00
_cell.angle_gamma   90.00
#
_symmetry.space_group_name_H-M   'P 1'
#
loop_
_entity.id
_entity.type
_entity.pdbx_description
1 polymer ?
#
loop_
_entity_poly.entity_id
_entity_poly.type
_entity_poly.pdbx_seq_one_letter_code
_entity_poly.pdbx_strand_id
1 'polypeptide(L)'
;MIDGKSDTPINNAVILVEHGRIKAAGSALAIPADATVIDLGNLTLLPGLIDVHTHLLTEMDGTNLSMQDVEMLKMVATRSTAERALLGAKLGREELEAVIPG
;
A
#
# COMPACT_ATOMS: atom_id res chain seq x y z
N MET A 1 -0.32 -17.70 6.27
CA MET A 1 -1.01 -16.42 6.03
C MET A 1 -1.58 -15.92 7.34
N ILE A 2 -1.40 -14.64 7.65
CA ILE A 2 -2.15 -13.94 8.70
C ILE A 2 -3.25 -13.17 7.99
N ASP A 3 -4.51 -13.29 8.41
CA ASP A 3 -5.66 -12.72 7.70
C ASP A 3 -6.20 -11.43 8.32
N GLY A 4 -5.65 -11.02 9.47
CA GLY A 4 -6.08 -9.86 10.25
C GLY A 4 -7.42 -10.06 10.97
N LYS A 5 -7.95 -11.29 11.02
CA LYS A 5 -9.21 -11.64 11.70
C LYS A 5 -9.02 -12.65 12.82
N SER A 6 -8.16 -13.64 12.61
CA SER A 6 -7.86 -14.68 13.60
C SER A 6 -6.48 -14.48 14.22
N ASP A 7 -6.32 -14.91 15.48
CA ASP A 7 -5.04 -14.95 16.18
C ASP A 7 -4.12 -16.08 15.68
N THR A 8 -4.64 -17.03 14.89
CA THR A 8 -3.89 -18.18 14.39
C THR A 8 -3.60 -18.06 12.90
N PRO A 9 -2.34 -18.25 12.46
CA PRO A 9 -2.01 -18.27 11.04
C PRO A 9 -2.65 -19.44 10.27
N ILE A 10 -3.06 -19.19 9.03
CA ILE A 10 -3.52 -20.22 8.09
C ILE A 10 -2.31 -20.81 7.36
N ASN A 11 -2.06 -22.11 7.54
CA ASN A 11 -1.00 -22.85 6.85
C ASN A 11 -1.44 -23.26 5.44
N ASN A 12 -0.49 -23.36 4.50
CA ASN A 12 -0.73 -23.74 3.09
C ASN A 12 -1.89 -22.93 2.47
N ALA A 13 -1.87 -21.61 2.70
CA ALA A 13 -2.94 -20.72 2.28
C ALA A 13 -2.88 -20.47 0.77
N VAL A 14 -4.07 -20.30 0.19
CA VAL A 14 -4.31 -19.91 -1.20
C VAL A 14 -5.18 -18.65 -1.18
N ILE A 15 -4.84 -17.68 -2.02
CA ILE A 15 -5.70 -16.53 -2.33
C ILE A 15 -6.03 -16.57 -3.81
N LEU A 16 -7.32 -16.57 -4.13
CA LEU A 16 -7.82 -16.42 -5.49
C LEU A 16 -8.19 -14.96 -5.72
N VAL A 17 -7.54 -14.31 -6.69
CA VAL A 17 -7.80 -12.93 -7.09
C VAL A 17 -8.43 -12.91 -8.48
N GLU A 18 -9.54 -12.21 -8.61
CA GLU A 18 -10.28 -12.08 -9.88
C GLU A 18 -10.71 -10.61 -10.04
N HIS A 19 -10.41 -10.00 -11.19
CA HIS A 19 -10.72 -8.59 -11.49
C HIS A 19 -10.27 -7.60 -10.39
N GLY A 20 -9.08 -7.80 -9.83
CA GLY A 20 -8.52 -6.93 -8.78
C GLY A 20 -9.18 -7.09 -7.41
N ARG A 21 -10.00 -8.13 -7.19
CA ARG A 21 -10.61 -8.44 -5.89
C ARG A 21 -10.29 -9.85 -5.44
N ILE A 22 -10.21 -10.04 -4.12
CA ILE A 22 -10.11 -11.36 -3.51
C ILE A 22 -11.46 -12.07 -3.69
N LYS A 23 -11.48 -13.13 -4.49
CA LYS A 23 -12.63 -14.02 -4.68
C LYS A 23 -12.77 -14.99 -3.51
N ALA A 24 -11.65 -15.56 -3.07
CA ALA A 24 -11.58 -16.49 -1.95
C ALA A 24 -10.19 -16.47 -1.32
N ALA A 25 -10.12 -16.72 -0.02
CA ALA A 25 -8.86 -16.88 0.73
C ALA A 25 -9.04 -17.95 1.80
N GLY A 26 -8.07 -18.83 1.96
CA GLY A 26 -8.12 -19.94 2.91
C GLY A 26 -7.16 -21.06 2.55
N SER A 27 -7.30 -22.22 3.18
CA SER A 27 -6.54 -23.42 2.82
C SER A 27 -7.36 -24.35 1.90
N ALA A 28 -6.67 -25.24 1.17
CA ALA A 28 -7.28 -26.27 0.32
C ALA A 28 -8.28 -25.74 -0.75
N LEU A 29 -8.10 -24.51 -1.22
CA LEU A 29 -8.90 -23.97 -2.32
C LEU A 29 -8.46 -24.61 -3.64
N ALA A 30 -9.43 -24.96 -4.48
CA ALA A 30 -9.16 -25.40 -5.85
C ALA A 30 -8.60 -24.23 -6.67
N ILE A 31 -7.43 -24.41 -7.28
CA ILE A 31 -6.80 -23.44 -8.16
C ILE A 31 -7.37 -23.67 -9.58
N PRO A 32 -8.02 -22.66 -10.21
CA PRO A 32 -8.48 -22.77 -11.59
C PRO A 32 -7.32 -23.05 -12.55
N ALA A 33 -7.57 -23.87 -13.58
CA ALA A 33 -6.51 -24.31 -14.52
C ALA A 33 -5.92 -23.18 -15.38
N ASP A 34 -6.67 -22.09 -15.56
CA ASP A 34 -6.29 -20.89 -16.30
C ASP A 34 -5.72 -19.78 -15.40
N ALA A 35 -5.62 -20.02 -14.08
CA ALA A 35 -5.07 -19.04 -13.16
C ALA A 35 -3.55 -18.92 -13.33
N THR A 36 -3.05 -17.69 -13.32
CA THR A 36 -1.61 -17.44 -13.11
C THR A 36 -1.27 -17.76 -11.65
N VAL A 37 -0.36 -18.71 -11.44
CA VAL A 37 0.05 -19.14 -10.10
C VAL A 37 1.33 -18.41 -9.70
N ILE A 38 1.28 -17.75 -8.54
CA ILE A 38 2.44 -17.18 -7.86
C ILE A 38 2.72 -18.05 -6.63
N ASP A 39 3.80 -18.83 -6.68
CA ASP A 39 4.24 -19.65 -5.54
C ASP A 39 5.11 -18.81 -4.60
N LEU A 40 4.61 -18.62 -3.38
CA LEU A 40 5.30 -17.87 -2.33
C LEU A 40 6.17 -18.77 -1.42
N GLY A 41 6.17 -20.09 -1.66
CA GLY A 41 6.92 -21.07 -0.87
C GLY A 41 6.66 -20.94 0.63
N ASN A 42 7.71 -20.63 1.38
CA ASN A 42 7.67 -20.51 2.85
C ASN A 42 7.49 -19.07 3.36
N LEU A 43 7.12 -18.12 2.49
CA LEU A 43 6.87 -16.74 2.91
C LEU A 43 5.53 -16.59 3.65
N THR A 44 5.49 -15.62 4.57
CA THR A 44 4.25 -15.26 5.27
C THR A 44 3.46 -14.25 4.44
N LEU A 45 2.27 -14.66 3.97
CA LEU A 45 1.30 -13.77 3.34
C LEU A 45 0.52 -12.95 4.38
N LEU A 46 0.44 -11.64 4.17
CA LEU A 46 -0.25 -10.67 5.03
C LEU A 46 -1.25 -9.84 4.21
N PRO A 47 -2.28 -9.23 4.82
CA PRO A 47 -3.03 -8.16 4.17
C PRO A 47 -2.10 -6.97 3.91
N GLY A 48 -2.43 -6.14 2.91
CA GLY A 48 -1.76 -4.86 2.74
C GLY A 48 -1.83 -4.03 4.02
N LEU A 49 -0.70 -3.46 4.43
CA LEU A 49 -0.63 -2.62 5.62
C LEU A 49 -1.35 -1.28 5.37
N ILE A 50 -1.89 -0.70 6.45
CA ILE A 50 -2.56 0.60 6.42
C ILE A 50 -1.77 1.56 7.29
N ASP A 51 -1.36 2.68 6.72
CA ASP A 51 -0.81 3.82 7.46
C ASP A 51 -1.90 4.89 7.61
N VAL A 52 -2.15 5.30 8.86
CA VAL A 52 -3.16 6.30 9.22
C VAL A 52 -2.57 7.68 9.51
N HIS A 53 -1.25 7.83 9.42
CA HIS A 53 -0.55 9.07 9.75
C HIS A 53 0.63 9.32 8.80
N THR A 54 0.34 9.95 7.67
CA THR A 54 1.34 10.36 6.68
C THR A 54 1.25 11.86 6.37
N HIS A 55 2.34 12.39 5.84
CA HIS A 55 2.46 13.76 5.35
C HIS A 55 2.74 13.79 3.84
N LEU A 56 1.73 13.41 3.03
CA LEU A 56 1.85 13.30 1.56
C LEU A 56 2.27 14.57 0.83
N LEU A 57 2.27 15.72 1.49
CA LEU A 57 2.59 17.03 0.89
C LEU A 57 3.86 17.65 1.49
N THR A 58 4.55 16.94 2.38
CA THR A 58 5.75 17.44 3.04
C THR A 58 6.95 16.64 2.54
N GLU A 59 7.89 17.32 1.90
CA GLU A 59 9.21 16.75 1.62
C GLU A 59 10.11 17.01 2.83
N MET A 60 10.65 15.94 3.43
CA MET A 60 11.64 16.07 4.50
C MET A 60 13.04 16.10 3.89
N ASP A 61 13.61 17.29 3.77
CA ASP A 61 15.05 17.43 3.52
C ASP A 61 15.81 17.06 4.81
N GLY A 62 16.44 15.88 4.81
CA GLY A 62 17.25 15.38 5.92
C GLY A 62 18.48 16.24 6.24
N THR A 63 18.80 17.23 5.41
CA THR A 63 19.94 18.14 5.59
C THR A 63 19.54 19.52 6.10
N ASN A 64 18.25 19.89 6.07
CA ASN A 64 17.80 21.23 6.45
C ASN A 64 16.41 21.26 7.09
N LEU A 65 16.35 20.85 8.35
CA LEU A 65 15.11 20.74 9.13
C LEU A 65 14.38 22.08 9.35
N SER A 66 15.05 23.24 9.23
CA SER A 66 14.44 24.55 9.49
C SER A 66 13.64 25.12 8.32
N MET A 67 13.67 24.49 7.14
CA MET A 67 12.93 24.96 5.95
C MET A 67 11.53 24.33 5.81
N GLN A 68 11.16 23.38 6.69
CA GLN A 68 9.92 22.61 6.56
C GLN A 68 8.66 23.48 6.70
N ASP A 69 8.65 24.42 7.65
CA ASP A 69 7.54 25.36 7.83
C ASP A 69 7.36 26.29 6.63
N VAL A 70 8.47 26.67 5.98
CA VAL A 70 8.46 27.53 4.78
C VAL A 70 7.87 26.78 3.59
N GLU A 71 8.21 25.51 3.40
CA GLU A 71 7.65 24.69 2.31
C GLU A 71 6.16 24.42 2.52
N MET A 72 5.73 24.13 3.76
CA MET A 72 4.30 24.02 4.07
C MET A 72 3.57 25.34 3.78
N LEU A 73 4.12 26.47 4.20
CA LEU A 73 3.52 27.78 3.95
C LEU A 73 3.41 28.08 2.45
N LYS A 74 4.46 27.80 1.66
CA LYS A 74 4.40 27.92 0.20
C LYS A 74 3.31 27.03 -0.37
N MET A 75 3.21 25.77 0.08
CA MET A 75 2.21 24.83 -0.43
C MET A 75 0.77 25.32 -0.16
N VAL A 76 0.50 25.88 1.02
CA VAL A 76 -0.82 26.40 1.38
C VAL A 76 -1.11 27.75 0.71
N ALA A 77 -0.11 28.62 0.57
CA ALA A 77 -0.28 29.97 0.03
C ALA A 77 -0.34 30.03 -1.50
N THR A 78 0.26 29.07 -2.20
CA THR A 78 0.42 29.11 -3.67
C THR A 78 -0.42 28.11 -4.43
N ARG A 79 -0.99 27.09 -3.76
CA ARG A 79 -1.80 26.04 -4.41
C ARG A 79 -3.22 26.04 -3.92
N SER A 80 -4.16 25.90 -4.85
CA SER A 80 -5.56 25.67 -4.55
C SER A 80 -5.76 24.35 -3.79
N THR A 81 -6.90 24.21 -3.12
CA THR A 81 -7.29 22.95 -2.47
C THR A 81 -7.38 21.79 -3.47
N ALA A 82 -7.84 22.05 -4.70
CA ALA A 82 -7.93 21.03 -5.74
C ALA A 82 -6.55 20.53 -6.18
N GLU A 83 -5.58 21.44 -6.35
CA GLU A 83 -4.20 21.06 -6.69
C GLU A 83 -3.53 20.27 -5.58
N ARG A 84 -3.75 20.65 -4.31
CA ARG A 84 -3.23 19.92 -3.15
C ARG A 84 -3.82 18.51 -3.05
N ALA A 85 -5.12 18.36 -3.32
CA ALA A 85 -5.76 17.04 -3.35
C ALA A 85 -5.21 16.15 -4.47
N LEU A 86 -5.03 16.70 -5.68
CA LEU A 86 -4.45 15.96 -6.80
C LEU A 86 -3.00 15.55 -6.53
N LEU A 87 -2.19 16.48 -5.99
CA LEU A 87 -0.80 16.21 -5.65
C LEU A 87 -0.68 15.15 -4.57
N GLY A 88 -1.48 15.23 -3.50
CA GLY A 88 -1.51 14.20 -2.46
C GLY A 88 -1.89 12.82 -3.00
N ALA A 89 -2.91 12.74 -3.86
CA ALA A 89 -3.29 11.47 -4.50
C ALA A 89 -2.22 10.90 -5.44
N LYS A 90 -1.43 11.78 -6.09
CA LYS A 90 -0.29 11.36 -6.91
C LYS A 90 0.83 10.83 -6.02
N LEU A 91 1.27 11.60 -5.02
CA LEU A 91 2.39 11.24 -4.16
C LEU A 91 2.11 9.97 -3.35
N GLY A 92 0.88 9.82 -2.83
CA GLY A 92 0.48 8.58 -2.15
C GLY A 92 0.51 7.34 -3.06
N ARG A 93 0.33 7.50 -4.38
CA ARG A 93 0.50 6.38 -5.33
C ARG A 93 1.96 6.07 -5.59
N GLU A 94 2.78 7.10 -5.78
CA GLU A 94 4.22 6.95 -5.99
C GLU A 94 4.89 6.26 -4.77
N GLU A 95 4.47 6.60 -3.54
CA GLU A 95 4.92 5.90 -2.33
C GLU A 95 4.52 4.42 -2.32
N LEU A 96 3.30 4.07 -2.73
CA LEU A 96 2.85 2.68 -2.81
C LEU A 96 3.60 1.88 -3.87
N GLU A 97 3.85 2.49 -5.03
CA GLU A 97 4.56 1.85 -6.15
C GLU A 97 6.06 1.67 -5.85
N ALA A 98 6.67 2.56 -5.05
CA ALA A 98 8.08 2.44 -4.66
C ALA A 98 8.37 1.22 -3.77
N VAL A 99 7.36 0.68 -3.07
CA VAL A 99 7.52 -0.43 -2.11
C VAL A 99 7.32 -1.80 -2.78
N ILE A 100 6.74 -1.87 -3.99
CA ILE A 100 6.53 -3.12 -4.73
C ILE A 100 7.58 -3.21 -5.85
N PRO A 101 8.72 -3.91 -5.67
CA PRO A 101 9.60 -4.17 -6.80
C PRO A 101 8.85 -5.02 -7.84
N GLY A 102 8.86 -4.55 -9.09
CA GLY A 102 8.26 -5.22 -10.25
C GLY A 102 8.99 -6.49 -10.67
#